data_AF-A0A1S3ZJI2-F1
#
_entry.id   AF-A0A1S3ZJI2-F1
#
_cell.length_a   1.000
_cell.length_b   1.000
_cell.length_c   1.000
_cell.angle_alpha   90.00
_cell.angle_beta   90.00
_cell.angle_gamma   90.00
#
_symmetry.space_group_name_H-M   'P 1'
#
loop_
_entity.id
_entity.type
_entity.pdbx_description
1 polymer ?
#
loop_
_entity_poly.entity_id
_entity_poly.type
_entity_poly.pdbx_seq_one_letter_code
_entity_poly.pdbx_strand_id
1 'polypeptide(L)'
;MTTTVKKSGISGLRAMAKKRRLGTTIFMLLLALLAFGSFAPAFAPLHSFSSSHSDLATLNSVGNERKFEIADDMFWKDGKPFQIIGGDVHYFRVLPEYWEDRLLRAKALGLNTIQTYVAWNLHEPREGQLVFEGIADIFSFLNLCQKLDLLVMLRVGPYICAEWDFGGFPAWLLAIEPAVRLRSSDRAFIDLVERWWGILLPKIVSYAYKNGGPIMMVQIENEFGSYGDDKAYLHHLAKIARKHLGDDVILYTTDGGSRENLNKGTIPGDTVFSAVDFTTGDDPWPNFKLQKEFNAPGKSPPLSTLVSFCLLLSYQAISCY
;
A
#
# COMPACT_ATOMS: atom_id res chain seq x y z
N MET A 1 -83.14 -41.31 -44.87
CA MET A 1 -84.24 -40.79 -44.04
C MET A 1 -84.71 -41.93 -43.16
N THR A 2 -84.24 -41.94 -41.91
CA THR A 2 -84.58 -43.02 -40.98
C THR A 2 -84.51 -42.47 -39.55
N THR A 3 -85.55 -42.85 -38.82
CA THR A 3 -86.03 -42.40 -37.53
C THR A 3 -85.45 -43.23 -36.36
N THR A 4 -85.73 -42.73 -35.14
CA THR A 4 -85.97 -43.48 -33.88
C THR A 4 -84.80 -44.06 -33.04
N VAL A 5 -84.69 -43.48 -31.82
CA VAL A 5 -84.60 -44.09 -30.46
C VAL A 5 -83.68 -45.31 -30.19
N LYS A 6 -82.71 -45.15 -29.27
CA LYS A 6 -82.56 -45.98 -28.03
C LYS A 6 -81.52 -45.44 -27.03
N LYS A 7 -81.87 -45.54 -25.74
CA LYS A 7 -81.02 -45.42 -24.52
C LYS A 7 -80.43 -46.78 -24.13
N SER A 8 -79.22 -46.80 -23.56
CA SER A 8 -78.73 -47.53 -22.34
C SER A 8 -77.18 -47.53 -22.35
N GLY A 9 -76.41 -47.49 -21.26
CA GLY A 9 -76.66 -47.42 -19.82
C GLY A 9 -75.33 -47.27 -19.05
N ILE A 10 -75.38 -46.46 -17.99
CA ILE A 10 -74.74 -46.58 -16.66
C ILE A 10 -73.51 -47.50 -16.51
N SER A 11 -72.37 -46.93 -16.09
CA SER A 11 -71.75 -47.29 -14.80
C SER A 11 -70.68 -46.29 -14.32
N GLY A 12 -70.87 -45.78 -13.10
CA GLY A 12 -69.79 -45.51 -12.14
C GLY A 12 -69.15 -44.12 -12.11
N LEU A 13 -69.85 -43.13 -11.55
CA LEU A 13 -69.24 -41.90 -11.00
C LEU A 13 -69.33 -41.93 -9.46
N ARG A 14 -68.20 -41.58 -8.81
CA ARG A 14 -67.94 -41.36 -7.36
C ARG A 14 -67.61 -42.60 -6.51
N ALA A 15 -66.36 -42.69 -6.05
CA ALA A 15 -65.95 -42.18 -4.72
C ALA A 15 -64.54 -42.69 -4.33
N MET A 16 -63.67 -41.77 -3.88
CA MET A 16 -62.78 -41.89 -2.71
C MET A 16 -61.52 -41.01 -2.88
N ALA A 17 -61.69 -39.73 -2.54
CA ALA A 17 -60.60 -39.01 -1.89
C ALA A 17 -60.41 -39.58 -0.47
N LYS A 18 -59.18 -39.50 0.04
CA LYS A 18 -58.77 -39.61 1.46
C LYS A 18 -58.20 -40.98 1.89
N LYS A 19 -56.88 -41.17 1.67
CA LYS A 19 -55.92 -41.64 2.70
C LYS A 19 -54.51 -41.77 2.12
N ARG A 20 -53.62 -40.85 2.47
CA ARG A 20 -52.16 -41.06 2.66
C ARG A 20 -51.54 -39.77 3.25
N ARG A 21 -52.01 -39.43 4.46
CA ARG A 21 -51.44 -38.41 5.36
C ARG A 21 -50.92 -39.18 6.58
N LEU A 22 -49.70 -39.71 6.50
CA LEU A 22 -49.01 -40.26 7.68
C LEU A 22 -47.48 -40.35 7.51
N GLY A 23 -46.96 -40.47 6.28
CA GLY A 23 -45.50 -40.54 6.04
C GLY A 23 -44.78 -39.19 6.03
N THR A 24 -45.42 -38.12 5.53
CA THR A 24 -44.76 -36.82 5.30
C THR A 24 -44.63 -35.97 6.56
N THR A 25 -45.49 -36.18 7.56
CA THR A 25 -45.47 -35.38 8.80
C THR A 25 -44.38 -35.85 9.78
N ILE A 26 -44.02 -37.12 9.77
CA ILE A 26 -42.98 -37.68 10.67
C ILE A 26 -41.58 -37.24 10.21
N PHE A 27 -41.36 -37.14 8.90
CA PHE A 27 -40.07 -36.68 8.34
C PHE A 27 -39.79 -35.20 8.63
N MET A 28 -40.82 -34.34 8.61
CA MET A 28 -40.68 -32.91 8.90
C MET A 28 -40.51 -32.60 10.40
N LEU A 29 -41.01 -33.47 11.30
CA LEU A 29 -40.82 -33.33 12.75
C LEU A 29 -39.41 -33.73 13.21
N LEU A 30 -38.77 -34.69 12.54
CA LEU A 30 -37.38 -35.10 12.81
C LEU A 30 -36.35 -34.05 12.38
N LEU A 31 -36.62 -33.28 11.31
CA LEU A 31 -35.74 -32.16 10.91
C LEU A 31 -35.85 -30.95 11.85
N ALA A 32 -37.03 -30.70 12.43
CA ALA A 32 -37.24 -29.58 13.35
C ALA A 32 -36.60 -29.79 14.74
N LEU A 33 -36.47 -31.04 15.20
CA LEU A 33 -35.81 -31.38 16.46
C LEU A 33 -34.27 -31.32 16.39
N LEU A 34 -33.69 -31.39 15.19
CA LEU A 34 -32.25 -31.15 14.97
C LEU A 34 -31.91 -29.66 14.78
N ALA A 35 -32.92 -28.80 14.62
CA ALA A 35 -32.74 -27.35 14.43
C ALA A 35 -32.95 -26.50 15.72
N PHE A 36 -33.38 -27.10 16.83
CA PHE A 36 -33.67 -26.37 18.09
C PHE A 36 -32.95 -26.92 19.34
N GLY A 37 -31.95 -27.78 19.16
CA GLY A 37 -31.30 -28.51 20.24
C GLY A 37 -29.85 -28.14 20.53
N SER A 38 -29.44 -26.86 20.47
CA SER A 38 -28.19 -26.39 21.10
C SER A 38 -27.99 -24.87 20.94
N PHE A 39 -28.85 -24.08 21.59
CA PHE A 39 -28.49 -22.73 22.05
C PHE A 39 -28.44 -22.78 23.58
N ALA A 40 -27.30 -23.24 24.10
CA ALA A 40 -26.90 -22.97 25.47
C ALA A 40 -25.84 -21.87 25.42
N PRO A 41 -25.99 -20.75 26.14
CA PRO A 41 -24.89 -19.83 26.32
C PRO A 41 -23.87 -20.53 27.21
N ALA A 42 -22.77 -20.99 26.61
CA ALA A 42 -21.59 -21.36 27.38
C ALA A 42 -21.00 -20.08 27.97
N PHE A 43 -21.48 -19.67 29.14
CA PHE A 43 -20.71 -18.80 30.03
C PHE A 43 -19.48 -19.60 30.47
N ALA A 44 -18.39 -19.47 29.72
CA ALA A 44 -17.08 -19.78 30.28
C ALA A 44 -16.85 -18.82 31.46
N PRO A 45 -16.42 -19.31 32.64
CA PRO A 45 -15.98 -18.41 33.69
C PRO A 45 -14.78 -17.64 33.14
N LEU A 46 -14.93 -16.32 33.01
CA LEU A 46 -13.79 -15.42 32.90
C LEU A 46 -12.89 -15.73 34.08
N HIS A 47 -11.65 -16.16 33.80
CA HIS A 47 -10.60 -16.08 34.80
C HIS A 47 -10.56 -14.63 35.27
N SER A 48 -10.92 -14.42 36.53
CA SER A 48 -10.65 -13.18 37.24
C SER A 48 -9.14 -12.97 37.18
N PHE A 49 -8.70 -12.06 36.31
CA PHE A 49 -7.39 -11.45 36.48
C PHE A 49 -7.52 -10.57 37.72
N SER A 50 -7.18 -11.18 38.85
CA SER A 50 -6.88 -10.50 40.10
C SER A 50 -5.91 -9.36 39.81
N SER A 51 -6.34 -8.14 40.07
CA SER A 51 -5.49 -6.96 40.09
C SER A 51 -4.51 -7.08 41.26
N SER A 52 -3.37 -7.74 41.04
CA SER A 52 -2.23 -7.62 41.94
C SER A 52 -1.55 -6.26 41.69
N HIS A 53 -1.95 -5.26 42.48
CA HIS A 53 -1.15 -4.07 42.72
C HIS A 53 0.08 -4.45 43.56
N SER A 54 1.22 -4.60 42.90
CA SER A 54 2.59 -4.61 43.46
C SER A 54 3.51 -4.80 42.23
N ASP A 55 4.42 -3.93 41.82
CA ASP A 55 5.20 -2.94 42.54
C ASP A 55 5.53 -1.79 41.59
N LEU A 56 5.21 -0.57 42.01
CA LEU A 56 5.62 0.66 41.36
C LEU A 56 7.09 0.94 41.73
N ALA A 57 8.01 0.27 41.05
CA ALA A 57 9.43 0.54 41.17
C ALA A 57 10.06 0.69 39.77
N THR A 58 10.20 1.95 39.37
CA THR A 58 11.32 2.43 38.54
C THR A 58 11.45 1.83 37.15
N LEU A 59 10.43 1.97 36.30
CA LEU A 59 10.68 2.09 34.86
C LEU A 59 11.04 3.54 34.57
N ASN A 60 12.36 3.79 34.60
CA ASN A 60 12.97 4.98 34.03
C ASN A 60 12.34 5.26 32.68
N SER A 61 11.93 6.52 32.47
CA SER A 61 11.54 7.03 31.16
C SER A 61 12.76 6.98 30.24
N VAL A 62 13.01 5.84 29.62
CA VAL A 62 13.73 5.81 28.34
C VAL A 62 12.77 6.47 27.38
N GLY A 63 13.05 7.72 27.00
CA GLY A 63 12.30 8.40 25.95
C GLY A 63 12.24 7.46 24.76
N ASN A 64 11.05 6.98 24.43
CA ASN A 64 10.85 5.96 23.42
C ASN A 64 11.04 6.64 22.05
N GLU A 65 12.30 6.75 21.62
CA GLU A 65 12.64 7.43 20.37
C GLU A 65 12.02 6.66 19.20
N ARG A 66 11.12 7.32 18.45
CA ARG A 66 10.49 6.73 17.28
C ARG A 66 11.54 6.53 16.20
N LYS A 67 11.79 5.28 15.83
CA LYS A 67 12.84 4.93 14.88
C LYS A 67 12.36 3.86 13.90
N PHE A 68 12.65 4.07 12.62
CA PHE A 68 12.47 3.06 11.58
C PHE A 68 13.82 2.87 10.89
N GLU A 69 14.33 1.65 10.87
CA GLU A 69 15.66 1.35 10.34
C GLU A 69 15.74 0.00 9.65
N ILE A 70 16.83 -0.20 8.90
CA ILE A 70 17.17 -1.48 8.32
C ILE A 70 18.39 -2.04 9.06
N ALA A 71 18.31 -3.27 9.53
CA ALA A 71 19.42 -4.00 10.12
C ALA A 71 19.16 -5.51 10.00
N ASP A 72 20.23 -6.30 9.90
CA ASP A 72 20.17 -7.76 9.79
C ASP A 72 19.26 -8.25 8.66
N ASP A 73 19.28 -7.52 7.52
CA ASP A 73 18.39 -7.76 6.37
C ASP A 73 16.89 -7.78 6.75
N MET A 74 16.50 -6.97 7.74
CA MET A 74 15.12 -6.79 8.19
C MET A 74 14.80 -5.31 8.38
N PHE A 75 13.51 -4.96 8.31
CA PHE A 75 13.03 -3.66 8.79
C PHE A 75 12.76 -3.74 10.28
N TRP A 76 13.09 -2.66 11.00
CA TRP A 76 12.88 -2.53 12.43
C TRP A 76 12.10 -1.25 12.70
N LYS A 77 11.05 -1.38 13.49
CA LYS A 77 10.24 -0.26 13.97
C LYS A 77 10.29 -0.24 15.50
N ASP A 78 10.83 0.83 16.07
CA ASP A 78 10.97 1.04 17.51
C ASP A 78 11.63 -0.17 18.21
N GLY A 79 12.70 -0.70 17.61
CA GLY A 79 13.46 -1.84 18.13
C GLY A 79 12.79 -3.21 17.95
N LYS A 80 11.67 -3.30 17.22
CA LYS A 80 10.97 -4.56 16.93
C LYS A 80 11.04 -4.90 15.44
N PRO A 81 11.22 -6.18 15.06
CA PRO A 81 11.10 -6.58 13.66
C PRO A 81 9.75 -6.16 13.08
N PHE A 82 9.79 -5.59 11.88
CA PHE A 82 8.63 -5.06 11.19
C PHE A 82 8.55 -5.64 9.78
N GLN A 83 7.36 -6.11 9.41
CA GLN A 83 7.08 -6.59 8.06
C GLN A 83 6.22 -5.55 7.35
N ILE A 84 6.69 -5.03 6.22
CA ILE A 84 5.91 -4.10 5.41
C ILE A 84 4.87 -4.91 4.61
N ILE A 85 3.59 -4.61 4.84
CA ILE A 85 2.47 -5.12 4.04
C ILE A 85 1.77 -3.88 3.48
N GLY A 86 2.15 -3.53 2.26
CA GLY A 86 1.82 -2.25 1.63
C GLY A 86 0.72 -2.34 0.59
N GLY A 87 0.08 -1.21 0.30
CA GLY A 87 -0.80 -1.05 -0.86
C GLY A 87 -0.78 0.39 -1.39
N ASP A 88 -0.88 0.53 -2.71
CA ASP A 88 -0.91 1.83 -3.38
C ASP A 88 -2.29 2.49 -3.29
N VAL A 89 -2.31 3.71 -2.74
CA VAL A 89 -3.48 4.59 -2.76
C VAL A 89 -3.01 5.99 -3.13
N HIS A 90 -3.23 6.38 -4.38
CA HIS A 90 -2.83 7.70 -4.87
C HIS A 90 -3.90 8.73 -4.49
N TYR A 91 -3.60 9.62 -3.54
CA TYR A 91 -4.57 10.61 -3.04
C TYR A 91 -5.16 11.46 -4.17
N PHE A 92 -4.37 11.76 -5.19
CA PHE A 92 -4.79 12.54 -6.35
C PHE A 92 -5.70 11.80 -7.36
N ARG A 93 -6.01 10.52 -7.12
CA ARG A 93 -6.96 9.72 -7.91
C ARG A 93 -8.27 9.43 -7.17
N VAL A 94 -8.40 9.90 -5.93
CA VAL A 94 -9.56 9.70 -5.07
C VAL A 94 -9.99 11.05 -4.55
N LEU A 95 -11.29 11.37 -4.62
CA LEU A 95 -11.77 12.64 -4.06
C LEU A 95 -11.54 12.68 -2.53
N PRO A 96 -11.19 13.85 -1.94
CA PRO A 96 -10.84 13.95 -0.53
C PRO A 96 -11.85 13.35 0.45
N GLU A 97 -13.16 13.50 0.17
CA GLU A 97 -14.23 12.94 0.99
C GLU A 97 -14.23 11.40 1.06
N TYR A 98 -13.54 10.72 0.14
CA TYR A 98 -13.43 9.26 0.12
C TYR A 98 -12.08 8.74 0.63
N TRP A 99 -11.10 9.59 0.96
CA TRP A 99 -9.79 9.12 1.43
C TRP A 99 -9.90 8.23 2.67
N GLU A 100 -10.66 8.66 3.69
CA GLU A 100 -10.83 7.88 4.91
C GLU A 100 -11.50 6.52 4.63
N ASP A 101 -12.51 6.45 3.75
CA ASP A 101 -13.13 5.18 3.34
C ASP A 101 -12.11 4.25 2.64
N ARG A 102 -11.29 4.76 1.71
CA ARG A 102 -10.28 3.91 1.03
C ARG A 102 -9.21 3.41 2.00
N LEU A 103 -8.74 4.27 2.90
CA LEU A 103 -7.74 3.92 3.91
C LEU A 103 -8.28 2.92 4.95
N LEU A 104 -9.54 3.05 5.37
CA LEU A 104 -10.18 2.08 6.26
C LEU A 104 -10.32 0.70 5.59
N ARG A 105 -10.66 0.66 4.29
CA ARG A 105 -10.71 -0.60 3.53
C ARG A 105 -9.33 -1.24 3.38
N ALA A 106 -8.31 -0.43 3.10
CA ALA A 106 -6.91 -0.88 3.07
C ALA A 106 -6.51 -1.50 4.42
N LYS A 107 -6.80 -0.81 5.53
CA LYS A 107 -6.55 -1.33 6.88
C LYS A 107 -7.33 -2.61 7.16
N ALA A 108 -8.59 -2.70 6.74
CA ALA A 108 -9.42 -3.89 6.90
C ALA A 108 -8.90 -5.10 6.10
N LEU A 109 -8.17 -4.88 5.01
CA LEU A 109 -7.45 -5.94 4.27
C LEU A 109 -6.22 -6.46 5.03
N GLY A 110 -5.82 -5.81 6.12
CA GLY A 110 -4.62 -6.13 6.89
C GLY A 110 -3.38 -5.35 6.47
N LEU A 111 -3.53 -4.32 5.62
CA LEU A 111 -2.43 -3.43 5.27
C LEU A 111 -2.00 -2.62 6.49
N ASN A 112 -0.68 -2.52 6.69
CA ASN A 112 -0.06 -1.66 7.71
C ASN A 112 0.63 -0.43 7.11
N THR A 113 0.77 -0.41 5.79
CA THR A 113 1.51 0.63 5.05
C THR A 113 0.74 1.05 3.80
N ILE A 114 0.74 2.35 3.52
CA ILE A 114 0.24 2.93 2.27
C ILE A 114 1.41 3.46 1.46
N GLN A 115 1.39 3.18 0.17
CA GLN A 115 2.29 3.79 -0.80
C GLN A 115 1.54 4.85 -1.61
N THR A 116 2.13 6.02 -1.80
CA THR A 116 1.57 7.06 -2.68
C THR A 116 2.68 7.84 -3.38
N TYR A 117 2.42 8.24 -4.62
CA TYR A 117 3.22 9.22 -5.34
C TYR A 117 2.87 10.65 -4.93
N VAL A 118 3.77 11.59 -5.27
CA VAL A 118 3.50 13.03 -5.32
C VAL A 118 3.61 13.50 -6.76
N ALA A 119 2.50 13.93 -7.36
CA ALA A 119 2.46 14.37 -8.74
C ALA A 119 2.85 15.86 -8.86
N TRP A 120 4.06 16.16 -9.33
CA TRP A 120 4.56 17.54 -9.40
C TRP A 120 3.63 18.45 -10.23
N ASN A 121 3.14 17.99 -11.38
CA ASN A 121 2.20 18.74 -12.22
C ASN A 121 0.89 19.13 -11.53
N LEU A 122 0.42 18.34 -10.58
CA LEU A 122 -0.77 18.66 -9.79
C LEU A 122 -0.48 19.79 -8.81
N HIS A 123 0.72 19.76 -8.21
CA HIS A 123 1.13 20.73 -7.20
C HIS A 123 1.71 22.02 -7.79
N GLU A 124 2.17 22.02 -9.03
CA GLU A 124 2.67 23.19 -9.75
C GLU A 124 2.12 23.23 -11.18
N PRO A 125 0.80 23.41 -11.37
CA PRO A 125 0.16 23.38 -12.68
C PRO A 125 0.65 24.49 -13.62
N ARG A 126 1.14 25.60 -13.05
CA ARG A 126 1.86 26.68 -13.74
C ARG A 126 3.12 26.98 -12.95
N GLU A 127 4.19 27.38 -13.64
CA GLU A 127 5.44 27.70 -12.98
C GLU A 127 5.23 28.73 -11.85
N GLY A 128 5.70 28.39 -10.65
CA GLY A 128 5.57 29.21 -9.44
C GLY A 128 4.20 29.20 -8.77
N GLN A 129 3.17 28.60 -9.39
CA GLN A 129 1.83 28.50 -8.80
C GLN A 129 1.68 27.17 -8.05
N LEU A 130 1.86 27.21 -6.73
CA LEU A 130 1.78 26.03 -5.87
C LEU A 130 0.36 25.74 -5.40
N VAL A 131 -0.04 24.46 -5.41
CA VAL A 131 -1.35 23.99 -4.95
C VAL A 131 -1.18 22.83 -3.96
N PHE A 132 -1.72 22.99 -2.76
CA PHE A 132 -1.72 21.97 -1.69
C PHE A 132 -3.09 21.86 -1.00
N GLU A 133 -4.15 22.18 -1.74
CA GLU A 133 -5.54 22.21 -1.25
C GLU A 133 -6.41 21.27 -2.10
N GLY A 134 -7.59 20.93 -1.59
CA GLY A 134 -8.54 20.06 -2.28
C GLY A 134 -7.93 18.70 -2.61
N ILE A 135 -8.02 18.28 -3.87
CA ILE A 135 -7.44 17.00 -4.32
C ILE A 135 -5.92 16.94 -4.21
N ALA A 136 -5.24 18.09 -4.12
CA ALA A 136 -3.79 18.19 -3.94
C ALA A 136 -3.39 18.31 -2.46
N ASP A 137 -4.32 18.20 -1.50
CA ASP A 137 -4.01 18.27 -0.07
C ASP A 137 -3.41 16.95 0.46
N ILE A 138 -2.14 16.75 0.12
CA ILE A 138 -1.35 15.62 0.63
C ILE A 138 -1.22 15.63 2.15
N PHE A 139 -1.24 16.80 2.79
CA PHE A 139 -1.03 16.92 4.24
C PHE A 139 -2.20 16.34 5.02
N SER A 140 -3.43 16.65 4.60
CA SER A 140 -4.63 16.03 5.13
C SER A 140 -4.67 14.53 4.88
N PHE A 141 -4.22 14.07 3.70
CA PHE A 141 -4.09 12.64 3.42
C PHE A 141 -3.09 11.94 4.37
N LEU A 142 -1.90 12.51 4.58
CA LEU A 142 -0.90 11.98 5.52
C LEU A 142 -1.41 11.99 6.97
N ASN A 143 -2.11 13.06 7.37
CA ASN A 143 -2.76 13.14 8.68
C ASN A 143 -3.79 12.02 8.87
N LEU A 144 -4.57 11.68 7.83
CA LEU A 144 -5.50 10.56 7.86
C LEU A 144 -4.77 9.21 8.00
N CYS A 145 -3.70 8.98 7.24
CA CYS A 145 -2.88 7.77 7.40
C CYS A 145 -2.38 7.62 8.84
N GLN A 146 -1.85 8.70 9.43
CA GLN A 146 -1.39 8.71 10.81
C GLN A 146 -2.53 8.46 11.81
N LYS A 147 -3.68 9.13 11.67
CA LYS A 147 -4.88 8.93 12.50
C LYS A 147 -5.33 7.47 12.48
N LEU A 148 -5.22 6.82 11.31
CA LEU A 148 -5.59 5.43 11.09
C LEU A 148 -4.46 4.44 11.40
N ASP A 149 -3.33 4.87 11.97
CA ASP A 149 -2.18 4.03 12.29
C ASP A 149 -1.68 3.23 11.06
N LEU A 150 -1.61 3.90 9.91
CA LEU A 150 -1.02 3.42 8.68
C LEU A 150 0.30 4.16 8.45
N LEU A 151 1.39 3.40 8.26
CA LEU A 151 2.66 3.98 7.84
C LEU A 151 2.63 4.35 6.37
N VAL A 152 3.57 5.20 5.95
CA VAL A 152 3.63 5.69 4.57
C VAL A 152 5.01 5.48 3.97
N MET A 153 5.01 4.91 2.76
CA MET A 153 6.12 4.95 1.81
C MET A 153 5.79 6.02 0.76
N LEU A 154 6.49 7.15 0.83
CA LEU A 154 6.19 8.30 -0.02
C LEU A 154 7.11 8.34 -1.24
N ARG A 155 6.56 8.48 -2.43
CA ARG A 155 7.33 8.52 -3.67
C ARG A 155 7.30 9.93 -4.26
N VAL A 156 8.36 10.70 -4.02
CA VAL A 156 8.37 12.16 -4.23
C VAL A 156 8.77 12.61 -5.64
N GLY A 157 9.03 11.67 -6.54
CA GLY A 157 9.40 11.96 -7.93
C GLY A 157 10.89 12.31 -8.09
N PRO A 158 11.27 13.29 -8.93
CA PRO A 158 10.41 14.26 -9.62
C PRO A 158 9.61 13.67 -10.79
N TYR A 159 10.04 12.53 -11.32
CA TYR A 159 9.28 11.69 -12.26
C TYR A 159 8.65 10.51 -11.50
N ILE A 160 7.39 10.19 -11.79
CA ILE A 160 6.65 9.13 -11.09
C ILE A 160 6.10 8.03 -12.02
N CYS A 161 6.18 8.19 -13.34
CA CYS A 161 5.48 7.33 -14.30
C CYS A 161 3.96 7.26 -14.00
N ALA A 162 3.56 6.21 -13.28
CA ALA A 162 2.25 6.02 -12.65
C ALA A 162 1.06 6.00 -13.60
N GLU A 163 1.26 5.90 -14.92
CA GLU A 163 0.21 6.17 -15.93
C GLU A 163 -0.50 7.49 -15.66
N TRP A 164 0.31 8.48 -15.27
CA TRP A 164 -0.13 9.83 -15.00
C TRP A 164 0.42 10.77 -16.08
N ASP A 165 -0.31 11.84 -16.35
CA ASP A 165 0.02 12.75 -17.44
C ASP A 165 1.46 13.25 -17.32
N PHE A 166 2.19 13.14 -18.42
CA PHE A 166 3.62 13.42 -18.55
C PHE A 166 4.50 12.84 -17.42
N GLY A 167 4.12 11.70 -16.85
CA GLY A 167 4.83 11.04 -15.76
C GLY A 167 4.94 11.87 -14.49
N GLY A 168 4.00 12.79 -14.27
CA GLY A 168 4.00 13.73 -13.14
C GLY A 168 4.72 15.03 -13.39
N PHE A 169 5.40 15.22 -14.53
CA PHE A 169 6.05 16.47 -14.85
C PHE A 169 5.05 17.56 -15.26
N PRO A 170 5.21 18.81 -14.78
CA PRO A 170 4.41 19.92 -15.28
C PRO A 170 4.64 20.17 -16.77
N ALA A 171 3.56 20.35 -17.53
CA ALA A 171 3.64 20.57 -18.98
C ALA A 171 4.43 21.84 -19.35
N TRP A 172 4.48 22.84 -18.46
CA TRP A 172 5.23 24.09 -18.71
C TRP A 172 6.75 23.87 -18.81
N LEU A 173 7.29 22.74 -18.34
CA LEU A 173 8.68 22.37 -18.55
C LEU A 173 9.04 22.25 -20.03
N LEU A 174 8.07 21.88 -20.88
CA LEU A 174 8.24 21.75 -22.33
C LEU A 174 8.35 23.10 -23.04
N ALA A 175 7.97 24.20 -22.38
CA ALA A 175 8.01 25.55 -22.95
C ALA A 175 9.31 26.30 -22.62
N ILE A 176 10.23 25.68 -21.86
CA ILE A 176 11.52 26.30 -21.50
C ILE A 176 12.46 26.24 -22.70
N GLU A 177 13.08 27.39 -23.00
CA GLU A 177 14.07 27.53 -24.07
C GLU A 177 15.43 28.02 -23.50
N PRO A 178 16.55 27.33 -23.80
CA PRO A 178 16.64 26.11 -24.61
C PRO A 178 15.98 24.90 -23.92
N ALA A 179 15.52 23.94 -24.73
CA ALA A 179 14.87 22.73 -24.26
C ALA A 179 15.69 22.01 -23.17
N VAL A 180 15.05 21.75 -22.03
CA VAL A 180 15.66 21.13 -20.85
C VAL A 180 15.68 19.62 -20.99
N ARG A 181 16.83 18.98 -20.71
CA ARG A 181 16.93 17.52 -20.72
C ARG A 181 16.40 16.94 -19.39
N LEU A 182 15.12 16.58 -19.39
CA LEU A 182 14.46 15.96 -18.24
C LEU A 182 15.13 14.64 -17.83
N ARG A 183 14.99 14.28 -16.55
CA ARG A 183 15.54 13.05 -15.95
C ARG A 183 17.05 12.88 -16.23
N SER A 184 17.82 13.95 -16.08
CA SER A 184 19.26 13.92 -16.33
C SER A 184 20.02 14.87 -15.40
N SER A 185 21.35 14.83 -15.45
CA SER A 185 22.24 15.73 -14.72
C SER A 185 22.36 17.12 -15.36
N ASP A 186 21.55 17.43 -16.38
CA ASP A 186 21.42 18.77 -16.93
C ASP A 186 21.13 19.78 -15.81
N ARG A 187 21.99 20.80 -15.69
CA ARG A 187 21.89 21.80 -14.64
C ARG A 187 20.55 22.53 -14.66
N ALA A 188 20.03 22.81 -15.85
CA ALA A 188 18.72 23.47 -15.97
C ALA A 188 17.62 22.60 -15.38
N PHE A 189 17.62 21.28 -15.64
CA PHE A 189 16.66 20.37 -15.04
C PHE A 189 16.83 20.25 -13.52
N ILE A 190 18.08 20.09 -13.07
CA ILE A 190 18.41 19.99 -11.65
C ILE A 190 17.95 21.24 -10.88
N ASP A 191 18.13 22.44 -11.42
CA ASP A 191 17.68 23.67 -10.78
C ASP A 191 16.15 23.70 -10.60
N LEU A 192 15.39 23.17 -11.57
CA LEU A 192 13.94 23.05 -11.48
C LEU A 192 13.54 22.06 -10.37
N VAL A 193 14.21 20.91 -10.30
CA VAL A 193 13.98 19.91 -9.25
C VAL A 193 14.36 20.46 -7.87
N GLU A 194 15.49 21.16 -7.74
CA GLU A 194 15.92 21.81 -6.49
C GLU A 194 14.88 22.81 -5.99
N ARG A 195 14.28 23.62 -6.89
CA ARG A 195 13.20 24.53 -6.52
C ARG A 195 11.97 23.77 -6.03
N TRP A 196 11.53 22.76 -6.78
CA TRP A 196 10.35 21.97 -6.43
C TRP A 196 10.52 21.24 -5.08
N TRP A 197 11.63 20.51 -4.92
CA TRP A 197 11.92 19.79 -3.69
C TRP A 197 12.29 20.70 -2.53
N GLY A 198 12.86 21.87 -2.80
CA GLY A 198 13.08 22.91 -1.80
C GLY A 198 11.79 23.46 -1.19
N ILE A 199 10.64 23.22 -1.83
CA ILE A 199 9.30 23.59 -1.33
C ILE A 199 8.61 22.37 -0.71
N LEU A 200 8.62 21.24 -1.42
CA LEU A 200 7.92 20.01 -0.99
C LEU A 200 8.57 19.38 0.25
N LEU A 201 9.87 19.08 0.21
CA LEU A 201 10.51 18.24 1.21
C LEU A 201 10.57 18.86 2.61
N PRO A 202 10.76 20.18 2.79
CA PRO A 202 10.63 20.82 4.12
C PRO A 202 9.24 20.68 4.74
N LYS A 203 8.18 20.56 3.93
CA LYS A 203 6.83 20.28 4.45
C LYS A 203 6.63 18.80 4.73
N ILE A 204 7.29 17.91 3.99
CA ILE A 204 7.23 16.46 4.16
C ILE A 204 8.00 16.01 5.41
N VAL A 205 9.13 16.64 5.75
CA VAL A 205 9.98 16.19 6.87
C VAL A 205 9.24 16.23 8.22
N SER A 206 8.27 17.13 8.42
CA SER A 206 7.44 17.13 9.64
C SER A 206 6.56 15.88 9.77
N TYR A 207 6.31 15.18 8.66
CA TYR A 207 5.57 13.92 8.60
C TYR A 207 6.49 12.69 8.66
N ALA A 208 7.81 12.87 8.77
CA ALA A 208 8.75 11.77 8.97
C ALA A 208 8.43 11.02 10.27
N TYR A 209 8.67 9.71 10.27
CA TYR A 209 8.34 8.82 11.38
C TYR A 209 9.03 9.23 12.68
N LYS A 210 10.31 9.61 12.62
CA LYS A 210 11.08 10.15 13.74
C LYS A 210 10.48 11.45 14.31
N ASN A 211 9.90 12.27 13.45
CA ASN A 211 9.28 13.55 13.81
C ASN A 211 7.81 13.40 14.26
N GLY A 212 7.32 12.17 14.42
CA GLY A 212 5.97 11.88 14.90
C GLY A 212 4.95 11.60 13.80
N GLY A 213 5.30 11.73 12.52
CA GLY A 213 4.41 11.45 11.40
C GLY A 213 4.39 9.99 10.93
N PRO A 214 3.72 9.67 9.81
CA PRO A 214 3.59 8.31 9.31
C PRO A 214 4.67 7.89 8.30
N ILE A 215 5.48 8.82 7.77
CA ILE A 215 6.40 8.54 6.66
C ILE A 215 7.66 7.84 7.16
N MET A 216 7.84 6.58 6.78
CA MET A 216 9.00 5.77 7.17
C MET A 216 10.09 5.71 6.09
N MET A 217 9.69 5.76 4.82
CA MET A 217 10.60 5.65 3.68
C MET A 217 10.19 6.62 2.59
N VAL A 218 11.16 7.13 1.83
CA VAL A 218 10.94 8.03 0.70
C VAL A 218 11.65 7.52 -0.54
N GLN A 219 10.90 7.29 -1.62
CA GLN A 219 11.48 6.95 -2.92
C GLN A 219 11.94 8.23 -3.62
N ILE A 220 13.16 8.19 -4.15
CA ILE A 220 13.67 9.17 -5.09
C ILE A 220 13.68 8.57 -6.50
N GLU A 221 13.31 9.36 -7.49
CA GLU A 221 13.10 8.88 -8.87
C GLU A 221 12.03 7.76 -8.93
N ASN A 222 11.87 7.16 -10.11
CA ASN A 222 11.04 6.00 -10.35
C ASN A 222 11.56 5.20 -11.56
N GLU A 223 12.01 3.96 -11.33
CA GLU A 223 12.47 3.03 -12.37
C GLU A 223 13.46 3.70 -13.34
N PHE A 224 14.45 4.40 -12.79
CA PHE A 224 15.42 5.13 -13.60
C PHE A 224 16.22 4.21 -14.50
N GLY A 225 16.47 2.97 -14.07
CA GLY A 225 17.19 1.97 -14.85
C GLY A 225 16.48 1.58 -16.15
N SER A 226 15.17 1.74 -16.22
CA SER A 226 14.35 1.56 -17.43
C SER A 226 14.41 2.77 -18.38
N TYR A 227 15.07 3.87 -17.98
CA TYR A 227 15.19 5.10 -18.77
C TYR A 227 16.64 5.41 -19.16
N GLY A 228 17.56 5.40 -18.19
CA GLY A 228 18.94 5.85 -18.40
C GLY A 228 19.86 5.41 -17.28
N ASP A 229 21.12 5.82 -17.36
CA ASP A 229 22.21 5.41 -16.48
C ASP A 229 23.03 6.59 -15.94
N ASP A 230 22.47 7.80 -15.99
CA ASP A 230 23.06 9.01 -15.43
C ASP A 230 23.13 8.94 -13.89
N LYS A 231 24.25 8.43 -13.37
CA LYS A 231 24.50 8.33 -11.93
C LYS A 231 24.65 9.69 -11.27
N ALA A 232 25.15 10.70 -11.98
CA ALA A 232 25.32 12.04 -11.43
C ALA A 232 23.94 12.63 -11.07
N TYR A 233 22.93 12.42 -11.92
CA TYR A 233 21.54 12.76 -11.62
C TYR A 233 21.03 12.09 -10.35
N LEU A 234 21.13 10.77 -10.24
CA LEU A 234 20.66 10.02 -9.07
C LEU A 234 21.34 10.46 -7.77
N HIS A 235 22.68 10.60 -7.79
CA HIS A 235 23.42 11.10 -6.63
C HIS A 235 23.00 12.52 -6.23
N HIS A 236 22.70 13.37 -7.21
CA HIS A 236 22.24 14.73 -6.95
C HIS A 236 20.86 14.74 -6.30
N LEU A 237 19.92 13.91 -6.76
CA LEU A 237 18.63 13.71 -6.11
C LEU A 237 18.81 13.25 -4.66
N ALA A 238 19.60 12.19 -4.44
CA ALA A 238 19.85 11.69 -3.08
C ALA A 238 20.41 12.79 -2.17
N LYS A 239 21.35 13.59 -2.66
CA LYS A 239 21.92 14.73 -1.92
C LYS A 239 20.89 15.79 -1.56
N ILE A 240 20.03 16.21 -2.51
CA ILE A 240 18.97 17.19 -2.22
C ILE A 240 17.95 16.62 -1.24
N ALA A 241 17.55 15.37 -1.42
CA ALA A 241 16.63 14.70 -0.51
C ALA A 241 17.20 14.66 0.92
N ARG A 242 18.46 14.26 1.09
CA ARG A 242 19.17 14.26 2.38
C ARG A 242 19.24 15.64 3.01
N LYS A 243 19.53 16.68 2.21
CA LYS A 243 19.58 18.08 2.69
C LYS A 243 18.26 18.50 3.38
N HIS A 244 17.12 18.02 2.91
CA HIS A 244 15.80 18.43 3.44
C HIS A 244 15.17 17.43 4.41
N LEU A 245 15.40 16.13 4.23
CA LEU A 245 14.79 15.06 5.03
C LEU A 245 15.68 14.58 6.18
N GLY A 246 16.97 14.92 6.16
CA GLY A 246 17.97 14.39 7.09
C GLY A 246 18.34 12.94 6.79
N ASP A 247 19.08 12.34 7.73
CA ASP A 247 19.64 10.99 7.58
C ASP A 247 18.74 9.89 8.15
N ASP A 248 17.73 10.26 8.93
CA ASP A 248 16.85 9.32 9.62
C ASP A 248 15.80 8.67 8.71
N VAL A 249 15.34 9.37 7.68
CA VAL A 249 14.39 8.82 6.71
C VAL A 249 15.14 7.88 5.78
N ILE A 250 14.63 6.66 5.57
CA ILE A 250 15.23 5.75 4.60
C ILE A 250 14.89 6.25 3.19
N LEU A 251 15.91 6.65 2.43
CA LEU A 251 15.75 6.89 1.00
C LEU A 251 15.88 5.56 0.26
N TYR A 252 15.07 5.38 -0.79
CA TYR A 252 15.16 4.21 -1.63
C TYR A 252 14.96 4.53 -3.12
N THR A 253 15.44 3.63 -3.98
CA THR A 253 15.08 3.57 -5.41
C THR A 253 14.31 2.28 -5.67
N THR A 254 13.55 2.26 -6.75
CA THR A 254 12.84 1.07 -7.23
C THR A 254 13.13 0.89 -8.70
N ASP A 255 13.51 -0.34 -9.08
CA ASP A 255 13.75 -0.73 -10.45
C ASP A 255 13.32 -2.20 -10.67
N GLY A 256 13.03 -2.56 -11.92
CA GLY A 256 12.75 -3.96 -12.25
C GLY A 256 13.88 -4.90 -11.84
N GLY A 257 13.54 -6.12 -11.41
CA GLY A 257 14.45 -7.15 -10.89
C GLY A 257 15.45 -7.76 -11.89
N SER A 258 15.94 -6.98 -12.85
CA SER A 258 17.05 -7.35 -13.75
C SER A 258 18.36 -6.67 -13.32
N ARG A 259 19.50 -7.33 -13.57
CA ARG A 259 20.80 -6.75 -13.25
C ARG A 259 21.06 -5.46 -14.02
N GLU A 260 20.57 -5.37 -15.26
CA GLU A 260 20.72 -4.18 -16.08
C GLU A 260 19.99 -2.99 -15.46
N ASN A 261 18.72 -3.16 -15.09
CA ASN A 261 17.93 -2.09 -14.47
C ASN A 261 18.55 -1.66 -13.14
N LEU A 262 18.92 -2.61 -12.28
CA LEU A 262 19.55 -2.29 -11.00
C LEU A 262 20.91 -1.59 -11.18
N ASN A 263 21.75 -2.02 -12.12
CA ASN A 263 23.02 -1.33 -12.43
C ASN A 263 22.80 0.12 -12.84
N LYS A 264 21.70 0.43 -13.54
CA LYS A 264 21.41 1.76 -14.07
C LYS A 264 20.61 2.65 -13.11
N GLY A 265 19.66 2.09 -12.37
CA GLY A 265 18.71 2.84 -11.53
C GLY A 265 19.06 2.95 -10.05
N THR A 266 19.97 2.13 -9.53
CA THR A 266 20.35 2.16 -8.10
C THR A 266 21.54 3.08 -7.82
N ILE A 267 21.71 3.45 -6.55
CA ILE A 267 22.91 4.13 -6.06
C ILE A 267 23.67 3.15 -5.16
N PRO A 268 24.83 2.62 -5.60
CA PRO A 268 25.61 1.69 -4.78
C PRO A 268 26.04 2.32 -3.46
N GLY A 269 25.92 1.56 -2.37
CA GLY A 269 26.35 1.98 -1.02
C GLY A 269 25.30 1.71 0.05
N ASP A 270 25.40 2.43 1.16
CA ASP A 270 24.49 2.35 2.31
C ASP A 270 23.52 3.55 2.41
N THR A 271 23.71 4.57 1.57
CA THR A 271 22.96 5.84 1.66
C THR A 271 21.52 5.77 1.15
N VAL A 272 21.26 4.87 0.19
CA VAL A 272 19.96 4.71 -0.48
C VAL A 272 19.70 3.21 -0.66
N PHE A 273 18.58 2.73 -0.14
CA PHE A 273 18.16 1.34 -0.24
C PHE A 273 17.66 1.02 -1.65
N SER A 274 18.10 -0.09 -2.23
CA SER A 274 17.67 -0.55 -3.55
C SER A 274 16.50 -1.52 -3.40
N ALA A 275 15.29 -1.08 -3.76
CA ALA A 275 14.11 -1.92 -3.89
C ALA A 275 13.98 -2.46 -5.31
N VAL A 276 13.29 -3.61 -5.46
CA VAL A 276 12.95 -4.16 -6.77
C VAL A 276 11.45 -4.06 -7.02
N ASP A 277 11.05 -4.13 -8.28
CA ASP A 277 9.70 -4.56 -8.67
C ASP A 277 9.78 -5.73 -9.67
N PHE A 278 8.69 -6.49 -9.73
CA PHE A 278 8.52 -7.63 -10.63
C PHE A 278 7.04 -7.95 -10.75
N THR A 279 6.64 -8.71 -11.78
CA THR A 279 5.24 -9.09 -11.99
C THR A 279 4.78 -10.15 -11.00
N THR A 280 3.45 -10.25 -10.80
CA THR A 280 2.85 -11.36 -10.06
C THR A 280 2.98 -12.67 -10.84
N GLY A 281 3.22 -13.77 -10.14
CA GLY A 281 3.20 -15.13 -10.72
C GLY A 281 4.58 -15.76 -10.89
N ASP A 282 5.65 -14.99 -10.80
CA ASP A 282 7.03 -15.48 -10.80
C ASP A 282 7.53 -15.79 -9.38
N ASP A 283 8.55 -16.65 -9.27
CA ASP A 283 9.29 -16.84 -8.03
C ASP A 283 9.99 -15.53 -7.63
N PRO A 284 9.69 -14.94 -6.45
CA PRO A 284 10.28 -13.66 -6.06
C PRO A 284 11.73 -13.81 -5.57
N TRP A 285 12.17 -15.00 -5.16
CA TRP A 285 13.47 -15.17 -4.50
C TRP A 285 14.69 -14.86 -5.38
N PRO A 286 14.73 -15.17 -6.69
CA PRO A 286 15.79 -14.73 -7.58
C PRO A 286 15.95 -13.20 -7.60
N ASN A 287 14.83 -12.45 -7.59
CA ASN A 287 14.84 -10.99 -7.55
C ASN A 287 15.39 -10.47 -6.23
N PHE A 288 14.98 -11.06 -5.09
CA PHE A 288 15.50 -10.66 -3.77
C PHE A 288 16.97 -11.05 -3.56
N LYS A 289 17.42 -12.18 -4.13
CA LYS A 289 18.83 -12.55 -4.14
C LYS A 289 19.66 -11.54 -4.91
N LEU A 290 19.16 -11.10 -6.07
CA LEU A 290 19.81 -10.06 -6.87
C LEU A 290 19.80 -8.71 -6.15
N GLN A 291 18.66 -8.31 -5.57
CA GLN A 291 18.51 -7.10 -4.75
C GLN A 291 19.59 -7.01 -3.66
N LYS A 292 19.91 -8.14 -3.02
CA LYS A 292 20.94 -8.20 -1.98
C LYS A 292 22.35 -7.86 -2.45
N GLU A 293 22.64 -8.02 -3.73
CA GLU A 293 23.94 -7.62 -4.29
C GLU A 293 24.08 -6.10 -4.49
N PHE A 294 22.97 -5.36 -4.51
CA PHE A 294 22.93 -3.91 -4.72
C PHE A 294 22.76 -3.10 -3.44
N ASN A 295 22.66 -3.77 -2.30
CA ASN A 295 22.53 -3.15 -0.99
C ASN A 295 23.75 -3.49 -0.13
N ALA A 296 24.08 -2.61 0.82
CA ALA A 296 25.15 -2.88 1.78
C ALA A 296 24.85 -4.15 2.61
N PRO A 297 25.89 -4.87 3.08
CA PRO A 297 25.70 -6.06 3.92
C PRO A 297 24.81 -5.78 5.15
N GLY A 298 23.80 -6.63 5.38
CA GLY A 298 22.84 -6.47 6.47
C GLY A 298 21.80 -5.36 6.24
N LYS A 299 21.81 -4.72 5.07
CA LYS A 299 20.90 -3.64 4.68
C LYS A 299 19.97 -4.04 3.52
N SER A 300 19.69 -5.33 3.34
CA SER A 300 18.88 -5.82 2.21
C SER A 300 17.66 -6.66 2.62
N PRO A 301 16.70 -6.10 3.37
CA PRO A 301 15.43 -6.76 3.57
C PRO A 301 14.75 -7.00 2.22
N PRO A 302 14.20 -8.20 1.98
CA PRO A 302 13.41 -8.46 0.78
C PRO A 302 12.27 -7.46 0.67
N LEU A 303 12.28 -6.62 -0.35
CA LEU A 303 11.21 -5.65 -0.59
C LEU A 303 10.92 -5.55 -2.07
N SER A 304 9.67 -5.85 -2.43
CA SER A 304 9.10 -5.52 -3.73
C SER A 304 8.12 -4.35 -3.57
N THR A 305 8.34 -3.26 -4.28
CA THR A 305 7.45 -2.09 -4.29
C THR A 305 6.50 -2.10 -5.48
N LEU A 306 6.18 -3.32 -5.92
CA LEU A 306 5.39 -3.72 -7.08
C LEU A 306 4.32 -2.71 -7.49
N VAL A 307 4.41 -2.24 -8.73
CA VAL A 307 3.41 -1.38 -9.39
C VAL A 307 2.45 -2.27 -10.19
N SER A 308 1.52 -2.99 -9.52
CA SER A 308 0.49 -3.73 -10.27
C SER A 308 -0.69 -2.81 -10.54
N PHE A 309 -1.16 -2.82 -11.78
CA PHE A 309 -2.31 -2.09 -12.30
C PHE A 309 -3.66 -2.38 -11.62
N CYS A 310 -3.70 -3.24 -10.60
CA CYS A 310 -4.90 -3.49 -9.82
C CYS A 310 -4.52 -3.95 -8.41
N LEU A 311 -4.52 -3.01 -7.47
CA LEU A 311 -4.68 -3.18 -6.01
C LEU A 311 -4.22 -4.54 -5.45
N LEU A 312 -2.91 -4.81 -5.41
CA LEU A 312 -2.38 -6.03 -4.80
C LEU A 312 -1.04 -5.76 -4.07
N LEU A 313 -1.15 -5.81 -2.74
CA LEU A 313 -0.17 -6.17 -1.70
C LEU A 313 1.33 -6.13 -2.09
N SER A 314 2.08 -5.20 -1.50
CA SER A 314 3.54 -5.34 -1.35
C SER A 314 3.81 -6.51 -0.40
N TYR A 315 4.34 -7.62 -0.92
CA TYR A 315 4.67 -8.81 -0.13
C TYR A 315 6.15 -8.80 0.27
N GLN A 316 6.41 -8.79 1.58
CA GLN A 316 7.69 -9.21 2.16
C GLN A 316 7.56 -10.68 2.57
N ALA A 317 8.42 -11.57 2.07
CA ALA A 317 8.41 -12.98 2.45
C ALA A 317 9.32 -13.22 3.67
N ILE A 318 8.78 -13.78 4.75
CA ILE A 318 9.57 -14.20 5.91
C ILE A 318 10.15 -15.59 5.63
N SER A 319 11.47 -15.71 5.63
CA SER A 319 12.13 -17.01 5.71
C SER A 319 12.37 -17.32 7.20
N CYS A 320 11.52 -18.18 7.78
CA CYS A 320 11.86 -18.85 9.03
C CYS A 320 12.76 -20.03 8.68
N TYR A 321 14.03 -19.96 9.06
CA TYR A 321 14.89 -21.13 9.24
C TYR A 321 15.19 -21.30 10.73
#